data_AF-A0A6M3KTN1-F1
#
_entry.id   AF-A0A6M3KTN1-F1
#
_cell.length_a   1.000
_cell.length_b   1.000
_cell.length_c   1.000
_cell.angle_alpha   90.00
_cell.angle_beta   90.00
_cell.angle_gamma   90.00
#
_symmetry.space_group_name_H-M   'P 1'
#
loop_
_entity.id
_entity.type
_entity.pdbx_description
1 polymer ?
#
loop_
_entity_poly.entity_id
_entity_poly.type
_entity_poly.pdbx_seq_one_letter_code
_entity_poly.pdbx_strand_id
1 'polypeptide(L)'
;MDWTFATGNALTRKAWAKKWWMEAKVESYFYANGFVGTSAQNIIVEFPDLEKDQGDVIYLGELMQLDEGGGVANDATMEGFEVAPDTYDDAITLTQIRNAIRTGGRESEMRPSDNGIRAYAKELLQVWMAAKIDQDIFTALGDSCTKGIYGGDATTTATIEAGDYMTLSLISKCVA
;
A
#
# COMPACT_ATOMS: atom_id res chain seq x y z
N MET A 1 -0.99 -32.91 -30.68
CA MET A 1 -1.85 -31.79 -30.24
C MET A 1 -0.91 -30.78 -29.61
N ASP A 2 -0.60 -29.71 -30.33
CA ASP A 2 0.28 -28.68 -29.78
C ASP A 2 -0.53 -27.75 -28.88
N TRP A 3 -0.01 -27.54 -27.68
CA TRP A 3 -0.57 -26.64 -26.68
C TRP A 3 -0.28 -25.20 -27.09
N THR A 4 -1.08 -24.67 -28.02
CA THR A 4 -0.95 -23.28 -28.48
C THR A 4 -2.02 -22.43 -27.82
N PHE A 5 -1.59 -21.36 -27.13
CA PHE A 5 -2.50 -20.34 -26.62
C PHE A 5 -2.77 -19.33 -27.73
N ALA A 6 -4.01 -19.29 -28.23
CA ALA A 6 -4.44 -18.24 -29.15
C ALA A 6 -4.36 -16.86 -28.46
N THR A 7 -3.89 -15.84 -29.18
CA THR A 7 -3.59 -14.48 -28.68
C THR A 7 -4.79 -13.76 -28.03
N GLY A 8 -6.02 -14.25 -28.26
CA GLY A 8 -7.26 -13.73 -27.67
C GLY A 8 -7.84 -14.56 -26.51
N ASN A 9 -7.15 -15.61 -26.04
CA ASN A 9 -7.66 -16.48 -24.98
C ASN A 9 -7.75 -15.71 -23.64
N ALA A 10 -8.89 -15.85 -22.95
CA ALA A 10 -9.12 -15.22 -21.65
C ALA A 10 -8.05 -15.58 -20.61
N LEU A 11 -7.49 -16.79 -20.68
CA LEU A 11 -6.39 -17.23 -19.82
C LEU A 11 -5.10 -16.41 -20.07
N THR A 12 -4.79 -16.12 -21.33
CA THR A 12 -3.61 -15.32 -21.71
C THR A 12 -3.72 -13.89 -21.18
N ARG A 13 -4.91 -13.27 -21.26
CA ARG A 13 -5.15 -11.93 -20.69
C ARG A 13 -5.01 -11.91 -19.16
N LYS A 14 -5.57 -12.92 -18.47
CA LYS A 14 -5.46 -13.05 -17.01
C LYS A 14 -4.00 -13.28 -16.57
N ALA A 15 -3.27 -14.14 -17.28
CA ALA A 15 -1.85 -14.39 -17.01
C ALA A 15 -1.01 -13.12 -17.23
N TRP A 16 -1.32 -12.34 -18.28
CA TRP A 16 -0.61 -11.10 -18.58
C TRP A 16 -0.86 -10.02 -17.53
N ALA A 17 -2.12 -9.84 -17.09
CA ALA A 17 -2.46 -8.93 -16.00
C ALA A 17 -1.78 -9.32 -14.68
N LYS A 18 -1.79 -10.62 -14.33
CA LYS A 18 -1.12 -11.13 -13.12
C LYS A 18 0.39 -10.90 -13.17
N LYS A 19 1.03 -11.17 -14.31
CA LYS A 19 2.47 -10.93 -14.49
C LYS A 19 2.81 -9.43 -14.40
N TRP A 20 2.00 -8.59 -15.03
CA TRP A 20 2.17 -7.13 -14.96
C TRP A 20 2.08 -6.62 -13.52
N TRP A 21 1.11 -7.11 -12.73
CA TRP A 21 0.93 -6.73 -11.34
C TRP A 21 2.08 -7.18 -10.43
N MET A 22 2.57 -8.40 -10.64
CA MET A 22 3.72 -8.92 -9.88
C MET A 22 4.99 -8.12 -10.16
N GLU A 23 5.22 -7.74 -11.42
CA GLU A 23 6.35 -6.88 -11.80
C GLU A 23 6.22 -5.48 -11.21
N ALA A 24 5.03 -4.87 -11.25
CA ALA A 24 4.80 -3.55 -10.62
C ALA A 24 5.00 -3.56 -9.10
N LYS A 25 4.60 -4.65 -8.42
CA LYS A 25 4.86 -4.81 -6.98
C LYS A 25 6.36 -4.89 -6.68
N VAL A 26 7.13 -5.63 -7.46
CA VAL A 26 8.59 -5.74 -7.25
C VAL A 26 9.30 -4.39 -7.46
N GLU A 27 8.76 -3.53 -8.32
CA GLU A 27 9.32 -2.22 -8.59
C GLU A 27 8.97 -1.15 -7.55
N SER A 28 7.89 -1.36 -6.79
CA SER A 28 7.51 -0.48 -5.67
C SER A 28 8.49 -0.61 -4.50
N TYR A 29 8.89 0.53 -3.93
CA TYR A 29 9.84 0.59 -2.81
C TYR A 29 9.32 -0.16 -1.58
N PHE A 30 8.05 0.00 -1.22
CA PHE A 30 7.50 -0.62 0.00
C PHE A 30 7.43 -2.15 -0.09
N TYR A 31 7.04 -2.66 -1.26
CA TYR A 31 6.99 -4.09 -1.52
C TYR A 31 8.39 -4.69 -1.68
N ALA A 32 9.32 -4.02 -2.37
CA ALA A 32 10.68 -4.50 -2.57
C ALA A 32 11.48 -4.64 -1.27
N ASN A 33 11.26 -3.74 -0.31
CA ASN A 33 11.94 -3.75 0.98
C ASN A 33 11.21 -4.55 2.07
N GLY A 34 10.10 -5.23 1.73
CA GLY A 34 9.39 -6.11 2.66
C GLY A 34 8.61 -5.39 3.76
N PHE A 35 8.27 -4.11 3.57
CA PHE A 35 7.45 -3.36 4.52
C PHE A 35 5.97 -3.75 4.47
N VAL A 36 5.54 -4.38 3.37
CA VAL A 36 4.18 -4.87 3.16
C VAL A 36 4.09 -6.37 3.39
N GLY A 37 3.10 -6.82 4.17
CA GLY A 37 2.84 -8.24 4.38
C GLY A 37 1.42 -8.49 4.91
N THR A 38 1.04 -9.75 5.07
CA THR A 38 -0.32 -10.12 5.50
C THR A 38 -0.45 -10.32 7.01
N SER A 39 0.66 -10.21 7.76
CA SER A 39 0.65 -10.36 9.22
C SER A 39 0.34 -9.02 9.87
N ALA A 40 -0.40 -9.05 10.98
CA ALA A 40 -0.67 -7.88 11.82
C ALA A 40 0.61 -7.23 12.40
N GLN A 41 1.78 -7.88 12.27
CA GLN A 41 3.07 -7.36 12.71
C GLN A 41 3.81 -6.55 11.62
N ASN A 42 3.28 -6.50 10.39
CA ASN A 42 3.86 -5.69 9.32
C ASN A 42 3.49 -4.21 9.50
N ILE A 43 4.38 -3.31 9.06
CA ILE A 43 4.11 -1.86 9.07
C ILE A 43 2.92 -1.54 8.15
N ILE A 44 2.82 -2.25 7.03
CA ILE A 44 1.70 -2.15 6.09
C ILE A 44 1.10 -3.54 5.95
N VAL A 45 -0.18 -3.67 6.29
CA VAL A 45 -0.92 -4.94 6.18
C VAL A 45 -1.65 -5.01 4.85
N GLU A 46 -1.34 -6.00 4.02
CA GLU A 46 -2.07 -6.30 2.78
C GLU A 46 -3.17 -7.32 3.06
N PHE A 47 -4.40 -6.98 2.67
CA PHE A 47 -5.55 -7.88 2.73
C PHE A 47 -5.77 -8.53 1.35
N PRO A 48 -5.52 -9.85 1.21
CA PRO A 48 -5.59 -10.51 -0.10
C PRO A 48 -7.02 -10.78 -0.58
N ASP A 49 -8.00 -10.88 0.33
CA ASP A 49 -9.36 -11.33 0.05
C ASP A 49 -10.36 -10.15 -0.01
N LEU A 50 -10.13 -9.24 -0.96
CA LEU A 50 -11.05 -8.14 -1.26
C LEU A 50 -11.96 -8.54 -2.44
N GLU A 51 -12.69 -9.65 -2.31
CA GLU A 51 -13.70 -10.07 -3.29
C GLU A 51 -15.01 -9.28 -3.10
N LYS A 52 -14.99 -7.96 -3.31
CA LYS A 52 -16.22 -7.15 -3.28
C LYS A 52 -16.24 -6.05 -4.34
N ASP A 53 -17.46 -5.65 -4.69
CA ASP A 53 -17.74 -4.75 -5.80
C ASP A 53 -17.22 -3.31 -5.56
N GLN A 54 -17.11 -2.54 -6.64
CA GLN A 54 -16.58 -1.18 -6.61
C GLN A 54 -17.41 -0.26 -5.68
N GLY A 55 -16.77 0.34 -4.67
CA GLY A 55 -17.39 1.31 -3.76
C GLY A 55 -17.87 0.75 -2.43
N ASP A 56 -17.62 -0.53 -2.15
CA ASP A 56 -17.93 -1.11 -0.84
C ASP A 56 -16.99 -0.58 0.26
N VAL A 57 -17.59 -0.34 1.43
CA VAL A 57 -16.87 -0.01 2.68
C VAL A 57 -16.57 -1.31 3.40
N ILE A 58 -15.29 -1.53 3.71
CA ILE A 58 -14.84 -2.69 4.47
C ILE A 58 -14.57 -2.24 5.89
N TYR A 59 -15.21 -2.90 6.84
CA TYR A 59 -14.97 -2.71 8.26
C TYR A 59 -13.90 -3.70 8.71
N LEU A 60 -12.80 -3.17 9.23
CA LEU A 60 -11.74 -3.94 9.87
C LEU A 60 -11.99 -3.90 11.38
N GLY A 61 -12.29 -5.06 11.96
CA GLY A 61 -12.32 -5.21 13.41
C GLY A 61 -10.90 -5.38 13.91
N GLU A 62 -10.33 -4.33 14.50
CA GLU A 62 -9.03 -4.41 15.16
C GLU A 62 -9.23 -4.77 16.64
N LEU A 63 -8.49 -5.81 17.06
CA LEU A 63 -8.41 -6.24 18.45
C LEU A 63 -7.07 -5.75 18.99
N MET A 64 -7.11 -4.80 19.92
CA MET A 64 -5.88 -4.32 20.56
C MET A 64 -5.29 -5.39 21.49
N GLN A 65 -3.98 -5.25 21.74
CA GLN A 65 -3.32 -5.93 22.84
C GLN A 65 -4.00 -5.54 24.16
N LEU A 66 -4.21 -6.51 25.07
CA LEU A 66 -4.76 -6.24 26.40
C LEU A 66 -3.89 -5.17 27.10
N ASP A 67 -4.48 -4.00 27.34
CA ASP A 67 -3.77 -2.86 27.93
C ASP A 67 -3.57 -3.06 29.45
N GLU A 68 -4.45 -3.83 30.08
CA GLU A 68 -4.42 -4.09 31.52
C GLU A 68 -4.73 -5.56 31.83
N GLY A 69 -4.15 -6.04 32.93
CA GLY A 69 -4.27 -7.42 33.39
C GLY A 69 -2.93 -7.91 33.92
N GLY A 70 -2.57 -7.50 35.13
CA GLY A 70 -1.31 -7.91 35.79
C GLY A 70 -1.20 -9.43 36.08
N GLY A 71 -2.14 -10.24 35.56
CA GLY A 71 -2.31 -11.63 35.89
C GLY A 71 -2.76 -11.82 37.34
N VAL A 72 -3.29 -12.99 37.64
CA VAL A 72 -3.52 -13.42 39.02
C VAL A 72 -2.31 -14.27 39.43
N ALA A 73 -1.65 -13.89 40.53
CA ALA A 73 -0.49 -14.63 41.03
C ALA A 73 -0.92 -15.77 41.97
N ASN A 74 -0.27 -16.94 41.85
CA ASN A 74 -0.53 -18.15 42.64
C ASN A 74 -1.93 -18.76 42.38
N ASP A 75 -2.44 -19.58 43.32
CA ASP A 75 -3.73 -20.32 43.21
C ASP A 75 -4.98 -19.43 43.34
N ALA A 76 -4.85 -18.11 43.16
CA ALA A 76 -6.01 -17.22 43.24
C ALA A 76 -6.92 -17.38 42.01
N THR A 77 -8.23 -17.33 42.25
CA THR A 77 -9.26 -17.62 41.25
C THR A 77 -9.28 -16.53 40.17
N MET A 78 -9.32 -16.95 38.90
CA MET A 78 -9.34 -16.05 37.73
C MET A 78 -10.70 -15.40 37.46
N GLU A 79 -11.78 -15.97 38.00
CA GLU A 79 -13.14 -15.48 37.82
C GLU A 79 -13.31 -14.10 38.50
N GLY A 80 -13.59 -13.05 37.70
CA GLY A 80 -13.70 -11.66 38.17
C GLY A 80 -12.47 -10.77 37.93
N PHE A 81 -11.35 -11.33 37.45
CA PHE A 81 -10.17 -10.60 37.00
C PHE A 81 -9.99 -10.63 35.47
N GLU A 82 -11.07 -10.97 34.76
CA GLU A 82 -11.11 -11.04 33.30
C GLU A 82 -11.13 -9.64 32.71
N VAL A 83 -10.29 -9.40 31.69
CA VAL A 83 -10.22 -8.12 31.00
C VAL A 83 -10.84 -8.28 29.62
N ALA A 84 -11.80 -7.41 29.33
CA ALA A 84 -12.42 -7.33 28.02
C ALA A 84 -11.48 -6.56 27.07
N PRO A 85 -11.17 -7.10 25.87
CA PRO A 85 -10.42 -6.34 24.88
C PRO A 85 -11.29 -5.25 24.29
N ASP A 86 -10.70 -4.07 24.07
CA ASP A 86 -11.34 -3.02 23.28
C ASP A 86 -11.39 -3.44 21.81
N THR A 87 -12.53 -3.17 21.17
CA THR A 87 -12.77 -3.44 19.74
C THR A 87 -13.01 -2.13 19.03
N TYR A 88 -12.27 -1.90 17.94
CA TYR A 88 -12.44 -0.75 17.06
C TYR A 88 -12.76 -1.22 15.65
N ASP A 89 -13.64 -0.47 14.99
CA ASP A 89 -14.04 -0.71 13.61
C ASP A 89 -13.51 0.42 12.73
N ASP A 90 -12.50 0.12 11.90
CA ASP A 90 -12.01 1.05 10.89
C ASP A 90 -12.65 0.79 9.54
N ALA A 91 -13.11 1.87 8.88
CA ALA A 91 -13.82 1.80 7.61
C ALA A 91 -12.91 2.22 6.45
N ILE A 92 -12.61 1.29 5.55
CA ILE A 92 -11.82 1.55 4.33
C ILE A 92 -12.74 1.58 3.11
N THR A 93 -12.55 2.58 2.24
CA THR A 93 -13.27 2.69 0.96
C THR A 93 -12.42 2.12 -0.19
N LEU A 94 -13.01 1.26 -1.02
CA LEU A 94 -12.32 0.69 -2.17
C LEU A 94 -12.46 1.56 -3.42
N THR A 95 -11.35 2.05 -3.95
CA THR A 95 -11.30 2.85 -5.18
C THR A 95 -10.47 2.19 -6.25
N GLN A 96 -10.93 2.26 -7.51
CA GLN A 96 -10.21 1.71 -8.65
C GLN A 96 -9.46 2.80 -9.43
N ILE A 97 -8.18 2.58 -9.68
CA ILE A 97 -7.33 3.46 -10.48
C ILE A 97 -6.98 2.75 -11.80
N ARG A 98 -7.00 3.49 -12.92
CA ARG A 98 -6.65 2.99 -14.26
C ARG A 98 -5.87 4.04 -15.02
N ASN A 99 -4.88 3.61 -15.81
CA ASN A 99 -4.16 4.44 -16.77
C ASN A 99 -3.95 3.69 -18.09
N ALA A 100 -3.84 4.40 -19.20
CA ALA A 100 -3.71 3.82 -20.52
C ALA A 100 -2.85 4.69 -21.46
N ILE A 101 -2.03 4.03 -22.29
CA ILE A 101 -1.23 4.68 -23.32
C ILE A 101 -1.89 4.41 -24.67
N ARG A 102 -2.13 5.47 -25.45
CA ARG A 102 -2.71 5.38 -26.79
C ARG A 102 -1.61 5.17 -27.82
N THR A 103 -1.75 4.15 -28.67
CA THR A 103 -0.86 3.97 -29.83
C THR A 103 -1.40 4.69 -31.07
N GLY A 104 -0.50 5.10 -31.97
CA GLY A 104 -0.82 5.83 -33.21
C GLY A 104 -1.60 5.02 -34.27
N GLY A 105 -1.98 3.78 -33.96
CA GLY A 105 -2.72 2.89 -34.85
C GLY A 105 -1.84 1.94 -35.65
N ARG A 106 -2.48 1.18 -36.55
CA ARG A 106 -1.91 0.02 -37.25
C ARG A 106 -0.73 0.36 -38.15
N GLU A 107 -0.71 1.57 -38.71
CA GLU A 107 0.38 2.10 -39.55
C GLU A 107 1.66 2.43 -38.74
N SER A 108 1.51 2.82 -37.46
CA SER A 108 2.68 3.02 -36.57
C SER A 108 3.27 1.68 -36.16
N GLU A 109 2.42 0.69 -35.83
CA GLU A 109 2.85 -0.65 -35.42
C GLU A 109 3.58 -1.43 -36.53
N MET A 110 3.42 -1.05 -37.81
CA MET A 110 4.10 -1.69 -38.94
C MET A 110 5.51 -1.16 -39.20
N ARG A 111 5.97 -0.11 -38.49
CA ARG A 111 7.33 0.40 -38.62
C ARG A 111 8.31 -0.52 -37.87
N PRO A 112 9.46 -0.91 -38.47
CA PRO A 112 10.43 -1.80 -37.81
C PRO A 112 10.99 -1.26 -36.49
N SER A 113 11.04 0.07 -36.31
CA SER A 113 11.42 0.73 -35.06
C SER A 113 10.37 0.61 -33.95
N ASP A 114 9.12 0.30 -34.30
CA ASP A 114 7.93 0.32 -33.45
C ASP A 114 7.43 -1.10 -33.08
N ASN A 115 8.12 -2.15 -33.52
CA ASN A 115 7.77 -3.56 -33.26
C ASN A 115 7.68 -3.91 -31.75
N GLY A 116 8.15 -3.01 -30.87
CA GLY A 116 8.11 -3.14 -29.41
C GLY A 116 7.19 -2.18 -28.67
N ILE A 117 6.39 -1.31 -29.32
CA ILE A 117 5.60 -0.26 -28.63
C ILE A 117 4.75 -0.84 -27.49
N ARG A 118 4.16 -2.02 -27.69
CA ARG A 118 3.32 -2.66 -26.66
C ARG A 118 4.13 -3.14 -25.46
N ALA A 119 5.38 -3.55 -25.66
CA ALA A 119 6.29 -3.91 -24.58
C ALA A 119 6.74 -2.66 -23.82
N TYR A 120 7.14 -1.60 -24.52
CA TYR A 120 7.51 -0.32 -23.89
C TYR A 120 6.34 0.33 -23.15
N ALA A 121 5.13 0.30 -23.73
CA ALA A 121 3.94 0.79 -23.06
C ALA A 121 3.63 0.00 -21.79
N LYS A 122 3.86 -1.33 -21.81
CA LYS A 122 3.73 -2.16 -20.62
C LYS A 122 4.73 -1.71 -19.54
N GLU A 123 6.00 -1.60 -19.88
CA GLU A 123 7.08 -1.18 -18.97
C GLU A 123 6.79 0.20 -18.36
N LEU A 124 6.43 1.19 -19.18
CA LEU A 124 6.07 2.53 -18.69
C LEU A 124 4.86 2.51 -17.74
N LEU A 125 3.84 1.71 -18.05
CA LEU A 125 2.68 1.57 -17.16
C LEU A 125 3.04 0.84 -15.87
N GLN A 126 4.06 -0.02 -15.86
CA GLN A 126 4.57 -0.67 -14.64
C GLN A 126 5.22 0.33 -13.71
N VAL A 127 6.19 1.09 -14.24
CA VAL A 127 6.87 2.15 -13.49
C VAL A 127 5.85 3.16 -12.95
N TRP A 128 4.87 3.55 -13.77
CA TRP A 128 3.80 4.46 -13.33
C TRP A 128 2.99 3.88 -12.18
N MET A 129 2.59 2.61 -12.26
CA MET A 129 1.80 1.98 -11.19
C MET A 129 2.60 1.82 -9.90
N ALA A 130 3.88 1.42 -9.99
CA ALA A 130 4.77 1.30 -8.85
C ALA A 130 4.95 2.65 -8.14
N ALA A 131 5.25 3.71 -8.90
CA ALA A 131 5.37 5.05 -8.37
C ALA A 131 4.06 5.56 -7.74
N LYS A 132 2.91 5.20 -8.32
CA LYS A 132 1.61 5.59 -7.77
C LYS A 132 1.32 4.90 -6.45
N ILE A 133 1.60 3.59 -6.34
CA ILE A 133 1.49 2.83 -5.09
C ILE A 133 2.36 3.46 -4.00
N ASP A 134 3.63 3.75 -4.31
CA ASP A 134 4.54 4.34 -3.33
C ASP A 134 4.05 5.73 -2.88
N GLN A 135 3.61 6.56 -3.81
CA GLN A 135 3.07 7.89 -3.49
C GLN A 135 1.82 7.79 -2.61
N ASP A 136 0.89 6.89 -2.93
CA ASP A 136 -0.34 6.72 -2.16
C ASP A 136 -0.06 6.21 -0.73
N ILE A 137 0.90 5.29 -0.57
CA ILE A 137 1.35 4.83 0.75
C ILE A 137 1.98 5.98 1.55
N PHE A 138 2.87 6.78 0.93
CA PHE A 138 3.48 7.92 1.60
C PHE A 138 2.45 8.98 2.02
N THR A 139 1.48 9.27 1.16
CA THR A 139 0.39 10.20 1.48
C THR A 139 -0.45 9.65 2.64
N ALA A 140 -0.85 8.39 2.60
CA ALA A 140 -1.64 7.78 3.68
C ALA A 140 -0.89 7.80 5.03
N LEU A 141 0.42 7.53 5.05
CA LEU A 141 1.24 7.62 6.26
C LEU A 141 1.40 9.06 6.79
N GLY A 142 1.37 10.05 5.90
CA GLY A 142 1.51 11.46 6.27
C GLY A 142 0.22 12.11 6.79
N ASP A 143 -0.93 11.72 6.24
CA ASP A 143 -2.21 12.38 6.50
C ASP A 143 -2.74 12.17 7.93
N SER A 144 -2.41 11.05 8.59
CA SER A 144 -2.88 10.70 9.93
C SER A 144 -1.76 10.57 10.97
N CYS A 145 -0.70 11.37 10.87
CA CYS A 145 0.38 11.32 11.86
C CYS A 145 -0.10 11.83 13.24
N THR A 146 -0.08 10.97 14.26
CA THR A 146 -0.41 11.33 15.66
C THR A 146 0.65 12.21 16.30
N LYS A 147 1.89 12.20 15.77
CA LYS A 147 2.99 13.06 16.20
C LYS A 147 3.74 13.62 15.00
N GLY A 148 3.34 14.81 14.54
CA GLY A 148 4.07 15.61 13.56
C GLY A 148 5.09 16.51 14.25
N ILE A 149 6.34 16.49 13.78
CA ILE A 149 7.40 17.42 14.24
C ILE A 149 7.93 18.15 13.01
N TYR A 150 7.84 19.48 13.02
CA TYR A 150 8.33 20.35 11.96
C TYR A 150 9.62 21.04 12.41
N GLY A 151 10.49 21.39 11.47
CA GLY A 151 11.72 22.13 11.74
C GLY A 151 11.44 23.54 12.28
N GLY A 152 12.36 24.08 13.08
CA GLY A 152 12.25 25.46 13.57
C GLY A 152 10.98 25.75 14.37
N ASP A 153 10.24 26.79 13.95
CA ASP A 153 8.98 27.24 14.58
C ASP A 153 7.73 26.92 13.74
N ALA A 154 7.89 26.18 12.65
CA ALA A 154 6.79 25.70 11.83
C ALA A 154 5.79 24.87 12.64
N THR A 155 4.50 25.09 12.38
CA THR A 155 3.39 24.36 13.02
C THR A 155 2.62 23.47 12.05
N THR A 156 2.88 23.63 10.75
CA THR A 156 2.33 22.82 9.66
C THR A 156 3.33 22.72 8.51
N THR A 157 3.11 21.79 7.57
CA THR A 157 3.92 21.70 6.35
C THR A 157 3.88 22.99 5.51
N ALA A 158 2.78 23.74 5.56
CA ALA A 158 2.59 24.97 4.79
C ALA A 158 3.38 26.17 5.35
N THR A 159 3.81 26.09 6.61
CA THR A 159 4.55 27.17 7.29
C THR A 159 6.06 26.95 7.28
N ILE A 160 6.56 25.94 6.55
CA ILE A 160 8.00 25.67 6.50
C ILE A 160 8.72 26.71 5.63
N GLU A 161 9.72 27.35 6.21
CA GLU A 161 10.54 28.39 5.59
C GLU A 161 12.03 27.99 5.57
N ALA A 162 12.84 28.74 4.83
CA ALA A 162 14.27 28.44 4.66
C ALA A 162 15.10 28.48 5.96
N GLY A 163 14.52 29.00 7.06
CA GLY A 163 15.13 29.04 8.40
C GLY A 163 14.78 27.85 9.30
N ASP A 164 13.89 26.95 8.85
CA ASP A 164 13.40 25.84 9.66
C ASP A 164 14.36 24.66 9.65
N TYR A 165 15.30 24.69 10.57
CA TYR A 165 16.28 23.61 10.72
C TYR A 165 15.76 22.51 11.64
N MET A 166 15.97 21.25 11.23
CA MET A 166 15.84 20.09 12.10
C MET A 166 17.04 20.04 13.05
N THR A 167 16.93 20.72 14.18
CA THR A 167 18.01 20.75 15.18
C THR A 167 18.13 19.40 15.91
N LEU A 168 19.30 19.11 16.47
CA LEU A 168 19.53 17.89 17.26
C LEU A 168 18.53 17.75 18.42
N SER A 169 18.07 18.86 18.99
CA SER A 169 17.06 18.87 20.05
C SER A 169 15.65 18.53 19.54
N LEU A 170 15.33 18.84 18.28
CA LEU A 170 14.09 18.38 17.66
C LEU A 170 14.18 16.90 17.30
N ILE A 171 15.30 16.46 16.72
CA ILE A 171 15.53 15.04 16.40
C ILE A 171 15.44 14.17 17.66
N SER A 172 15.94 14.64 18.81
CA SER A 172 15.80 13.90 20.08
C SER A 172 14.37 13.79 20.60
N LYS A 173 13.42 14.58 20.07
CA LYS A 173 11.98 14.47 20.39
C LYS A 173 11.25 13.53 19.43
N CYS A 174 11.85 13.19 18.29
CA CYS A 174 11.37 12.21 17.32
C CYS A 174 11.63 10.77 17.80
N VAL A 175 11.33 10.46 19.06
CA VAL A 175 11.38 9.10 19.59
C VAL A 175 9.98 8.49 19.47
N ALA A 176 9.95 7.30 18.88
CA ALA A 176 8.76 6.47 18.72
C ALA A 176 8.20 6.04 20.09
#